data_AF-A0A0M2SZ88-F1
#
_entry.id   AF-A0A0M2SZ88-F1
#
_cell.length_a   1.000
_cell.length_b   1.000
_cell.length_c   1.000
_cell.angle_alpha   90.00
_cell.angle_beta   90.00
_cell.angle_gamma   90.00
#
_symmetry.space_group_name_H-M   'P 1'
#
loop_
_entity.id
_entity.type
_entity.pdbx_description
1 polymer ?
#
loop_
_entity_poly.entity_id
_entity_poly.type
_entity_poly.pdbx_seq_one_letter_code
_entity_poly.pdbx_strand_id
1 'polypeptide(L)'
;MNRIKGRILTGAALLFSFALAVTVWAITIQSLGVDSTNKATIISGLLSMFGGMVGAFSAYLIARAQITKQLDLQDKKDRNRVLLETRLRKAEEVLEVLTRTKMAFFGLQGSWTSILHDHLNYIADHLREAVVYENLRNEELLEAIDHRRDEFITTYSGCYKYRPYFPDLIGSIERDHNNIFKNLTLDINSVLYVFIGGDSNFQTYEDLLKAIEGQIIQINSNFKVTMDMIDIQIINTENEINNLLINFEE
;
A
#
# COMPACT_ATOMS: atom_id res chain seq x y z
N MET A 1 37.79 0.81 11.55
CA MET A 1 37.71 2.04 12.39
C MET A 1 39.01 2.38 13.14
N ASN A 2 39.73 1.41 13.74
CA ASN A 2 40.97 1.67 14.52
C ASN A 2 42.17 2.19 13.70
N ARG A 3 42.34 1.77 12.43
CA ARG A 3 43.42 2.26 11.55
C ARG A 3 43.34 3.77 11.23
N ILE A 4 42.13 4.33 11.12
CA ILE A 4 41.93 5.75 10.79
C ILE A 4 42.22 6.63 12.00
N LYS A 5 41.79 6.21 13.20
CA LYS A 5 42.14 6.87 14.47
C LYS A 5 43.65 6.91 14.69
N GLY A 6 44.35 5.81 14.38
CA GLY A 6 45.81 5.74 14.45
C GLY A 6 46.51 6.76 13.55
N ARG A 7 46.12 6.85 12.26
CA ARG A 7 46.73 7.81 11.31
C ARG A 7 46.50 9.27 11.68
N ILE A 8 45.32 9.61 12.22
CA ILE A 8 45.01 10.97 12.70
C ILE A 8 45.88 11.32 13.91
N LEU A 9 46.05 10.38 14.85
CA LEU A 9 46.90 10.57 16.03
C LEU A 9 48.37 10.74 15.63
N THR A 10 48.86 9.95 14.68
CA THR A 10 50.24 10.08 14.15
C THR A 10 50.46 11.41 13.43
N GLY A 11 49.49 11.87 12.63
CA GLY A 11 49.55 13.17 11.95
C GLY A 11 49.54 14.34 12.94
N ALA A 12 48.71 14.29 13.98
CA ALA A 12 48.68 15.29 15.04
C ALA A 12 49.98 15.30 15.86
N ALA A 13 50.54 14.12 16.17
CA ALA A 13 51.82 13.99 16.86
C ALA A 13 52.98 14.58 16.03
N LEU A 14 52.98 14.36 14.71
CA LEU A 14 53.96 14.95 13.80
C LEU A 14 53.87 16.49 13.77
N LEU A 15 52.67 17.05 13.63
CA LEU A 15 52.47 18.50 13.68
C LEU A 15 52.90 19.10 15.02
N PHE A 16 52.56 18.44 16.13
CA PHE A 16 52.97 18.87 17.47
C PHE A 16 54.49 18.80 17.65
N SER A 17 55.13 17.72 17.21
CA SER A 17 56.59 17.56 17.26
C SER A 17 57.33 18.59 16.41
N PHE A 18 56.78 18.93 15.24
CA PHE A 18 57.30 19.99 14.38
C PHE A 18 57.15 21.37 15.03
N ALA A 19 55.98 21.68 15.60
CA ALA A 19 55.75 22.92 16.33
C ALA A 19 56.69 23.05 17.55
N LEU A 20 56.91 21.96 18.30
CA LEU A 20 57.88 21.91 19.39
C LEU A 20 59.30 22.15 18.90
N ALA A 21 59.73 21.50 17.82
CA ALA A 21 61.06 21.69 17.24
C ALA A 21 61.28 23.15 16.79
N VAL A 22 60.29 23.76 16.14
CA VAL A 22 60.33 25.19 15.74
C VAL A 22 60.33 26.10 16.97
N THR A 23 59.59 25.75 18.03
CA THR A 23 59.56 26.53 19.29
C THR A 23 60.90 26.46 20.03
N VAL A 24 61.51 25.27 20.11
CA VAL A 24 62.85 25.09 20.70
C VAL A 24 63.90 25.85 19.89
N TRP A 25 63.84 25.76 18.56
CA TRP A 25 64.73 26.52 17.67
C TRP A 25 64.57 28.05 17.84
N ALA A 26 63.33 28.53 17.93
CA ALA A 26 63.00 29.93 18.21
C ALA A 26 63.55 30.41 19.56
N ILE A 27 63.39 29.62 20.63
CA ILE A 27 63.93 29.93 21.97
C ILE A 27 65.46 29.93 21.95
N THR A 28 66.07 28.99 21.22
CA THR A 28 67.53 28.87 21.09
C THR A 28 68.11 30.12 20.40
N ILE A 29 67.48 30.58 19.30
CA ILE A 29 67.85 31.83 18.62
C ILE A 29 67.59 33.07 19.50
N GLN A 30 66.52 33.08 20.29
CA GLN A 30 66.26 34.15 21.26
C GLN A 30 67.35 34.26 22.35
N SER A 31 67.95 33.14 22.77
CA SER A 31 69.00 33.11 23.80
C SER A 31 70.36 33.60 23.30
N LEU A 32 70.61 33.54 21.99
CA LEU A 32 71.90 33.87 21.36
C LEU A 32 72.04 35.35 20.90
N GLY A 33 71.14 36.24 21.32
CA GLY A 33 71.39 37.69 21.29
C GLY A 33 70.87 38.45 20.06
N VAL A 34 69.61 38.25 19.66
CA VAL A 34 68.98 39.06 18.59
C VAL A 34 67.93 40.02 19.19
N ASP A 35 67.89 41.25 18.65
CA ASP A 35 67.09 42.42 19.07
C ASP A 35 65.61 42.15 19.41
N SER A 36 65.06 42.99 20.28
CA SER A 36 63.69 42.93 20.83
C SER A 36 62.58 42.84 19.78
N THR A 37 62.77 43.45 18.61
CA THR A 37 61.80 43.46 17.50
C THR A 37 61.63 42.08 16.86
N ASN A 38 62.71 41.31 16.73
CA ASN A 38 62.66 39.95 16.15
C ASN A 38 61.99 38.94 17.11
N LYS A 39 62.02 39.20 18.43
CA LYS A 39 61.39 38.34 19.44
C LYS A 39 59.86 38.34 19.32
N ALA A 40 59.27 39.51 19.11
CA ALA A 40 57.83 39.66 18.95
C ALA A 40 57.31 38.99 17.66
N THR A 41 58.05 39.10 16.57
CA THR A 41 57.70 38.51 15.26
C THR A 41 57.71 36.97 15.27
N ILE A 42 58.63 36.35 16.01
CA ILE A 42 58.70 34.88 16.12
C ILE A 42 57.56 34.34 17.00
N ILE A 43 57.25 35.02 18.10
CA ILE A 43 56.13 34.64 18.98
C ILE A 43 54.79 34.84 18.27
N SER A 44 54.62 35.92 17.52
CA SER A 44 53.42 36.15 16.70
C SER A 44 53.29 35.13 15.58
N GLY A 45 54.39 34.72 14.94
CA GLY A 45 54.42 33.64 13.95
C GLY A 45 54.00 32.28 14.53
N LEU A 46 54.51 31.91 15.72
CA LEU A 46 54.14 30.67 16.41
C LEU A 46 52.67 30.69 16.85
N LEU A 47 52.19 31.79 17.43
CA LEU A 47 50.78 31.95 17.82
C LEU A 47 49.85 31.91 16.60
N SER A 48 50.28 32.49 15.46
CA SER A 48 49.54 32.42 14.20
C SER A 48 49.49 30.99 13.65
N MET A 49 50.58 30.23 13.72
CA MET A 49 50.60 28.82 13.32
C MET A 49 49.72 27.95 14.23
N PHE A 50 49.75 28.17 15.56
CA PHE A 50 48.85 27.47 16.49
C PHE A 50 47.38 27.86 16.26
N GLY A 51 47.08 29.14 16.03
CA GLY A 51 45.75 29.61 15.66
C GLY A 51 45.25 28.99 14.34
N GLY A 52 46.14 28.89 13.34
CA GLY A 52 45.85 28.21 12.07
C GLY A 52 45.59 26.72 12.23
N MET A 53 46.37 26.02 13.07
CA MET A 53 46.15 24.60 13.38
C MET A 53 44.84 24.35 14.12
N VAL A 54 44.51 25.17 15.13
CA VAL A 54 43.22 25.08 15.85
C VAL A 54 42.04 25.39 14.92
N GLY A 55 42.17 26.40 14.06
CA GLY A 55 41.18 26.73 13.03
C GLY A 55 40.95 25.57 12.05
N ALA A 56 42.02 24.96 11.53
CA ALA A 56 41.94 23.82 10.62
C ALA A 56 41.34 22.58 11.28
N PHE A 57 41.69 22.31 12.55
CA PHE A 57 41.14 21.18 13.30
C PHE A 57 39.65 21.37 13.61
N SER A 58 39.25 22.60 13.93
CA SER A 58 37.84 22.97 14.17
C SER A 58 37.03 22.85 12.87
N ALA A 59 37.55 23.34 11.74
CA ALA A 59 36.93 23.20 10.43
C ALA A 59 36.78 21.72 10.03
N TYR A 60 37.79 20.88 10.30
CA TYR A 60 37.71 19.44 10.07
C TYR A 60 36.62 18.76 10.90
N LEU A 61 36.49 19.10 12.19
CA LEU A 61 35.45 18.54 13.06
C LEU A 61 34.04 18.96 12.61
N ILE A 62 33.85 20.21 12.20
CA ILE A 62 32.58 20.72 11.67
C ILE A 62 32.24 20.03 10.34
N ALA A 63 33.19 19.92 9.42
CA ALA A 63 33.00 19.24 8.14
C ALA A 63 32.64 17.76 8.35
N ARG A 64 33.30 17.08 9.30
CA ARG A 64 32.98 15.69 9.63
C ARG A 64 31.58 15.53 10.23
N ALA A 65 31.17 16.45 11.10
CA ALA A 65 29.81 16.46 11.65
C ALA A 65 28.74 16.71 10.57
N GLN A 66 29.03 17.59 9.60
CA GLN A 66 28.15 17.85 8.46
C GLN A 66 28.04 16.62 7.53
N ILE A 67 29.16 15.97 7.19
CA ILE A 67 29.19 14.76 6.36
C ILE A 67 28.41 13.61 7.03
N THR A 68 28.57 13.43 8.34
CA THR A 68 27.85 12.38 9.07
C THR A 68 26.34 12.64 9.07
N LYS A 69 25.92 13.89 9.28
CA LYS A 69 24.50 14.28 9.16
C LYS A 69 23.95 14.07 7.75
N GLN A 70 24.75 14.34 6.72
CA GLN A 70 24.35 14.11 5.33
C GLN A 70 24.16 12.62 5.03
N LEU A 71 25.06 11.76 5.51
CA LEU A 71 24.94 10.31 5.38
C LEU A 71 23.68 9.77 6.08
N ASP A 72 23.42 10.19 7.33
CA ASP A 72 22.21 9.79 8.06
C ASP A 72 20.92 10.26 7.37
N LEU A 73 20.93 11.45 6.76
CA LEU A 73 19.80 11.96 5.97
C LEU A 73 19.61 11.16 4.68
N GLN A 74 20.70 10.75 4.03
CA GLN A 74 20.66 9.94 2.82
C GLN A 74 20.14 8.53 3.09
N ASP A 75 20.61 7.86 4.15
CA ASP A 75 20.12 6.54 4.56
C ASP A 75 18.62 6.59 4.93
N LYS A 76 18.17 7.66 5.59
CA LYS A 76 16.74 7.88 5.87
C LYS A 76 15.94 8.08 4.58
N LYS A 77 16.46 8.85 3.63
CA LYS A 77 15.81 9.08 2.33
C LYS A 77 15.68 7.77 1.54
N ASP A 78 16.74 6.97 1.49
CA ASP A 78 16.73 5.69 0.80
C ASP A 78 15.78 4.69 1.46
N ARG A 79 15.74 4.62 2.80
CA ARG A 79 14.76 3.80 3.52
C ARG A 79 13.32 4.23 3.24
N ASN A 80 13.05 5.53 3.25
CA ASN A 80 11.71 6.06 2.94
C ASN A 80 11.31 5.75 1.50
N ARG A 81 12.25 5.87 0.56
CA ARG A 81 12.04 5.50 -0.85
C ARG A 81 11.65 4.03 -1.00
N VAL A 82 12.38 3.11 -0.37
CA VAL A 82 12.09 1.66 -0.43
C VAL A 82 10.72 1.35 0.19
N LEU A 83 10.39 2.00 1.30
CA LEU A 83 9.07 1.84 1.95
C LEU A 83 7.94 2.35 1.05
N LEU A 84 8.14 3.48 0.37
CA LEU A 84 7.17 4.03 -0.56
C LEU A 84 6.98 3.15 -1.79
N GLU A 85 8.07 2.68 -2.41
CA GLU A 85 8.03 1.76 -3.54
C GLU A 85 7.29 0.46 -3.18
N THR A 86 7.54 -0.06 -1.97
CA THR A 86 6.79 -1.20 -1.44
C THR A 86 5.31 -0.88 -1.32
N ARG A 87 4.95 0.31 -0.79
CA ARG A 87 3.55 0.73 -0.68
C ARG A 87 2.88 0.88 -2.04
N LEU A 88 3.52 1.55 -3.01
CA LEU A 88 3.00 1.71 -4.37
C LEU A 88 2.69 0.36 -5.01
N ARG A 89 3.65 -0.57 -4.97
CA ARG A 89 3.45 -1.93 -5.46
C ARG A 89 2.28 -2.64 -4.77
N LYS A 90 2.14 -2.47 -3.45
CA LYS A 90 0.99 -3.05 -2.73
C LYS A 90 -0.33 -2.41 -3.10
N ALA A 91 -0.36 -1.11 -3.42
CA ALA A 91 -1.57 -0.45 -3.91
C ALA A 91 -1.97 -0.96 -5.30
N GLU A 92 -0.99 -1.17 -6.20
CA GLU A 92 -1.23 -1.79 -7.51
C GLU A 92 -1.79 -3.23 -7.36
N GLU A 93 -1.24 -4.03 -6.45
CA GLU A 93 -1.75 -5.38 -6.16
C GLU A 93 -3.21 -5.33 -5.62
N VAL A 94 -3.60 -4.30 -4.86
CA VAL A 94 -4.99 -4.09 -4.41
C VAL A 94 -5.90 -3.74 -5.59
N LEU A 95 -5.46 -2.84 -6.46
CA LEU A 95 -6.20 -2.43 -7.65
C LEU A 95 -6.46 -3.61 -8.61
N GLU A 96 -5.47 -4.49 -8.76
CA GLU A 96 -5.61 -5.73 -9.54
C GLU A 96 -6.72 -6.62 -8.95
N VAL A 97 -6.74 -6.81 -7.63
CA VAL A 97 -7.77 -7.61 -6.95
C VAL A 97 -9.17 -6.99 -7.12
N LEU A 98 -9.30 -5.67 -7.01
CA LEU A 98 -10.58 -4.98 -7.22
C LEU A 98 -11.06 -5.11 -8.66
N THR A 99 -10.14 -4.99 -9.64
CA THR A 99 -10.46 -5.18 -11.06
C THR A 99 -10.91 -6.61 -11.35
N ARG A 100 -10.22 -7.60 -10.78
CA ARG A 100 -10.63 -9.01 -10.88
C ARG A 100 -11.97 -9.27 -10.21
N THR A 101 -12.25 -8.63 -9.08
CA THR A 101 -13.54 -8.69 -8.41
C THR A 101 -14.65 -8.18 -9.33
N LYS A 102 -14.42 -7.05 -10.00
CA LYS A 102 -15.35 -6.49 -10.99
C LYS A 102 -15.64 -7.46 -12.14
N MET A 103 -14.63 -8.15 -12.65
CA MET A 103 -14.82 -9.17 -13.68
C MET A 103 -15.61 -10.38 -13.18
N ALA A 104 -15.30 -10.89 -11.99
CA ALA A 104 -16.04 -12.00 -11.37
C ALA A 104 -17.50 -11.61 -11.10
N PHE A 105 -17.74 -10.38 -10.67
CA PHE A 105 -19.07 -9.80 -10.49
C PHE A 105 -19.88 -9.81 -11.79
N PHE A 106 -19.29 -9.38 -12.92
CA PHE A 106 -19.98 -9.44 -14.21
C PHE A 106 -20.25 -10.88 -14.66
N GLY A 107 -19.36 -11.82 -14.35
CA GLY A 107 -19.60 -13.25 -14.55
C GLY A 107 -20.84 -13.74 -13.79
N LEU A 108 -20.93 -13.38 -12.50
CA LEU A 108 -22.09 -13.70 -11.66
C LEU A 108 -23.38 -13.05 -12.17
N GLN A 109 -23.36 -11.75 -12.46
CA GLN A 109 -24.53 -11.03 -12.97
C GLN A 109 -25.01 -11.58 -14.31
N GLY A 110 -24.08 -11.94 -15.21
CA GLY A 110 -24.39 -12.56 -16.49
C GLY A 110 -25.06 -13.92 -16.32
N SER A 111 -24.49 -14.80 -15.50
CA SER A 111 -25.07 -16.12 -15.19
C SER A 111 -26.46 -15.99 -14.55
N TRP A 112 -26.61 -15.08 -13.58
CA TRP A 112 -27.90 -14.76 -12.95
C TRP A 112 -28.96 -14.36 -13.99
N THR A 113 -28.62 -13.42 -14.86
CA THR A 113 -29.57 -12.88 -15.85
C THR A 113 -29.99 -13.95 -16.87
N SER A 114 -29.03 -14.78 -17.32
CA SER A 114 -29.31 -15.87 -18.26
C SER A 114 -30.29 -16.89 -17.67
N ILE A 115 -30.01 -17.35 -16.44
CA ILE A 115 -30.80 -18.39 -15.79
C ILE A 115 -32.19 -17.88 -15.48
N LEU A 116 -32.28 -16.66 -14.98
CA LEU A 116 -33.56 -16.04 -14.71
C LEU A 116 -34.39 -15.89 -15.99
N HIS A 117 -33.78 -15.50 -17.11
CA HIS A 117 -34.48 -15.33 -18.38
C HIS A 117 -35.12 -16.65 -18.86
N ASP A 118 -34.35 -17.75 -18.84
CA ASP A 118 -34.84 -19.04 -19.30
C ASP A 118 -36.01 -19.56 -18.43
N HIS A 119 -35.88 -19.43 -17.11
CA HIS A 119 -36.93 -19.87 -16.17
C HIS A 119 -38.17 -18.96 -16.24
N LEU A 120 -38.00 -17.65 -16.36
CA LEU A 120 -39.13 -16.72 -16.50
C LEU A 120 -39.91 -16.95 -17.80
N ASN A 121 -39.23 -17.23 -18.91
CA ASN A 121 -39.89 -17.57 -20.16
C ASN A 121 -40.73 -18.85 -20.02
N TYR A 122 -40.14 -19.89 -19.42
CA TYR A 122 -40.85 -21.14 -19.16
C TYR A 122 -42.09 -20.92 -18.26
N ILE A 123 -41.94 -20.17 -17.16
CA ILE A 123 -43.03 -19.84 -16.23
C ILE A 123 -44.14 -19.05 -16.93
N ALA A 124 -43.78 -18.06 -17.76
CA ALA A 124 -44.73 -17.22 -18.48
C ALA A 124 -45.59 -18.02 -19.48
N ASP A 125 -45.04 -19.07 -20.07
CA ASP A 125 -45.75 -19.94 -21.01
C ASP A 125 -46.71 -20.92 -20.30
N HIS A 126 -46.53 -21.18 -19.00
CA HIS A 126 -47.24 -22.23 -18.24
C HIS A 126 -48.00 -21.70 -17.01
N LEU A 127 -48.31 -20.39 -16.93
CA LEU A 127 -48.84 -19.72 -15.73
C LEU A 127 -49.99 -20.44 -14.99
N ARG A 128 -50.91 -21.05 -15.74
CA ARG A 128 -52.12 -21.70 -15.17
C ARG A 128 -51.91 -23.16 -14.80
N GLU A 129 -50.75 -23.72 -15.11
CA GLU A 129 -50.43 -25.11 -14.83
C GLU A 129 -49.97 -25.30 -13.40
N ALA A 130 -50.11 -26.53 -12.91
CA ALA A 130 -49.54 -26.92 -11.63
C ALA A 130 -48.02 -26.89 -11.70
N VAL A 131 -47.35 -26.41 -10.65
CA VAL A 131 -45.89 -26.33 -10.64
C VAL A 131 -45.29 -27.74 -10.65
N VAL A 132 -44.42 -27.99 -11.62
CA VAL A 132 -43.57 -29.17 -11.70
C VAL A 132 -42.13 -28.71 -11.58
N TYR A 133 -41.53 -28.91 -10.40
CA TYR A 133 -40.18 -28.42 -10.09
C TYR A 133 -39.09 -29.10 -10.90
N GLU A 134 -39.28 -30.37 -11.28
CA GLU A 134 -38.36 -31.08 -12.17
C GLU A 134 -38.16 -30.35 -13.50
N ASN A 135 -39.18 -29.65 -14.01
CA ASN A 135 -39.07 -28.88 -15.26
C ASN A 135 -38.30 -27.57 -15.08
N LEU A 136 -38.22 -27.05 -13.85
CA LEU A 136 -37.45 -25.86 -13.48
C LEU A 136 -36.02 -26.23 -13.04
N ARG A 137 -35.73 -27.50 -12.75
CA ARG A 137 -34.41 -27.89 -12.25
C ARG A 137 -33.43 -28.03 -13.40
N ASN A 138 -32.48 -27.11 -13.49
CA ASN A 138 -31.30 -27.24 -14.34
C ASN A 138 -30.03 -27.25 -13.49
N GLU A 139 -29.55 -28.45 -13.13
CA GLU A 139 -28.43 -28.61 -12.22
C GLU A 139 -27.14 -27.96 -12.73
N GLU A 140 -26.81 -28.15 -14.01
CA GLU A 140 -25.58 -27.58 -14.59
C GLU A 140 -25.56 -26.05 -14.51
N LEU A 141 -26.72 -25.41 -14.76
CA LEU A 141 -26.86 -23.97 -14.67
C LEU A 141 -26.83 -23.46 -13.23
N LEU A 142 -27.47 -24.16 -12.30
CA LEU A 142 -27.46 -23.80 -10.87
C LEU A 142 -26.04 -23.91 -10.30
N GLU A 143 -25.33 -24.99 -10.62
CA GLU A 143 -23.91 -25.16 -10.27
C GLU A 143 -23.05 -24.05 -10.86
N ALA A 144 -23.35 -23.57 -12.07
CA ALA A 144 -22.64 -22.46 -12.68
C ALA A 144 -22.84 -21.14 -11.90
N ILE A 145 -24.03 -20.84 -11.39
CA ILE A 145 -24.24 -19.66 -10.52
C ILE A 145 -23.48 -19.81 -9.21
N ASP A 146 -23.60 -20.98 -8.55
CA ASP A 146 -22.90 -21.24 -7.31
C ASP A 146 -21.39 -21.04 -7.47
N HIS A 147 -20.82 -21.59 -8.55
CA HIS A 147 -19.42 -21.42 -8.87
C HIS A 147 -19.03 -19.95 -9.06
N ARG A 148 -19.81 -19.18 -9.83
CA ARG A 148 -19.53 -17.74 -10.08
C ARG A 148 -19.68 -16.90 -8.82
N ARG A 149 -20.64 -17.22 -7.96
CA ARG A 149 -20.84 -16.56 -6.67
C ARG A 149 -19.62 -16.80 -5.77
N ASP A 150 -19.16 -18.04 -5.67
CA ASP A 150 -18.03 -18.39 -4.83
C ASP A 150 -16.71 -17.80 -5.36
N GLU A 151 -16.56 -17.74 -6.69
CA GLU A 151 -15.45 -17.04 -7.36
C GLU A 151 -15.44 -15.54 -7.00
N PHE A 152 -16.61 -14.88 -7.05
CA PHE A 152 -16.75 -13.48 -6.65
C PHE A 152 -16.36 -13.26 -5.19
N ILE A 153 -16.92 -14.03 -4.26
CA ILE A 153 -16.63 -13.92 -2.82
C ILE A 153 -15.14 -14.16 -2.55
N THR A 154 -14.56 -15.20 -3.15
CA THR A 154 -13.17 -15.57 -2.95
C THR A 154 -12.23 -14.50 -3.49
N THR A 155 -12.47 -14.02 -4.71
CA THR A 155 -11.66 -12.96 -5.33
C THR A 155 -11.69 -11.69 -4.49
N TYR A 156 -12.89 -11.30 -4.06
CA TYR A 156 -13.07 -10.12 -3.22
C TYR A 156 -12.35 -10.25 -1.89
N SER A 157 -12.49 -11.36 -1.17
CA SER A 157 -11.82 -11.60 0.12
C SER A 157 -10.29 -11.50 0.05
N GLY A 158 -9.72 -11.63 -1.16
CA GLY A 158 -8.30 -11.43 -1.42
C GLY A 158 -7.78 -10.05 -1.01
N CYS A 159 -8.62 -9.01 -1.00
CA CYS A 159 -8.21 -7.66 -0.63
C CYS A 159 -7.88 -7.53 0.87
N TYR A 160 -8.45 -8.38 1.74
CA TYR A 160 -8.19 -8.35 3.18
C TYR A 160 -6.74 -8.66 3.56
N LYS A 161 -6.00 -9.34 2.69
CA LYS A 161 -4.55 -9.60 2.86
C LYS A 161 -3.73 -8.31 2.93
N TYR A 162 -4.25 -7.21 2.38
CA TYR A 162 -3.55 -5.93 2.31
C TYR A 162 -3.93 -4.94 3.42
N ARG A 163 -4.78 -5.35 4.38
CA ARG A 163 -5.14 -4.54 5.56
C ARG A 163 -3.93 -3.97 6.33
N PRO A 164 -2.79 -4.69 6.50
CA PRO A 164 -1.63 -4.13 7.19
C PRO A 164 -0.99 -2.93 6.46
N TYR A 165 -1.22 -2.80 5.15
CA TYR A 165 -0.66 -1.76 4.30
C TYR A 165 -1.63 -0.59 4.11
N PHE A 166 -2.94 -0.89 4.00
CA PHE A 166 -4.00 0.10 3.76
C PHE A 166 -5.19 -0.12 4.71
N PRO A 167 -5.04 0.16 6.02
CA PRO A 167 -6.06 -0.16 7.01
C PRO A 167 -7.38 0.60 6.81
N ASP A 168 -7.32 1.86 6.37
CA ASP A 168 -8.51 2.69 6.18
C ASP A 168 -9.30 2.27 4.93
N LEU A 169 -8.58 2.06 3.81
CA LEU A 169 -9.16 1.56 2.56
C LEU A 169 -9.82 0.20 2.77
N ILE A 170 -9.09 -0.76 3.34
CA ILE A 170 -9.59 -2.12 3.56
C ILE A 170 -10.66 -2.15 4.67
N GLY A 171 -10.60 -1.24 5.65
CA GLY A 171 -11.59 -1.13 6.71
C GLY A 171 -12.94 -0.53 6.26
N SER A 172 -12.93 0.36 5.26
CA SER A 172 -14.16 0.76 4.54
C SER A 172 -14.74 -0.44 3.81
N ILE A 173 -13.86 -1.17 3.11
CA ILE A 173 -14.23 -2.34 2.33
C ILE A 173 -14.92 -3.40 3.19
N GLU A 174 -14.38 -3.71 4.36
CA GLU A 174 -14.92 -4.72 5.28
C GLU A 174 -16.28 -4.34 5.90
N ARG A 175 -16.52 -3.06 6.22
CA ARG A 175 -17.77 -2.62 6.86
C ARG A 175 -18.94 -2.58 5.90
N ASP A 176 -18.73 -1.96 4.75
CA ASP A 176 -19.83 -1.56 3.88
C ASP A 176 -20.23 -2.73 2.98
N HIS A 177 -19.25 -3.50 2.48
CA HIS A 177 -19.52 -4.54 1.50
C HIS A 177 -19.88 -5.89 2.11
N ASN A 178 -19.40 -6.25 3.31
CA ASN A 178 -19.71 -7.58 3.87
C ASN A 178 -21.21 -7.80 4.03
N ASN A 179 -21.94 -6.80 4.51
CA ASN A 179 -23.37 -6.92 4.70
C ASN A 179 -24.11 -6.94 3.36
N ILE A 180 -23.74 -6.06 2.42
CA ILE A 180 -24.40 -5.97 1.12
C ILE A 180 -24.12 -7.22 0.27
N PHE A 181 -22.89 -7.71 0.26
CA PHE A 181 -22.50 -8.89 -0.53
C PHE A 181 -23.08 -10.16 0.07
N LYS A 182 -23.12 -10.25 1.40
CA LYS A 182 -23.85 -11.32 2.09
C LYS A 182 -25.33 -11.29 1.76
N ASN A 183 -25.98 -10.13 1.80
CA ASN A 183 -27.39 -10.01 1.46
C ASN A 183 -27.64 -10.39 0.00
N LEU A 184 -26.85 -9.88 -0.95
CA LEU A 184 -26.94 -10.27 -2.37
C LEU A 184 -26.80 -11.79 -2.55
N THR A 185 -25.84 -12.41 -1.86
CA THR A 185 -25.64 -13.87 -1.87
C THR A 185 -26.86 -14.61 -1.33
N LEU A 186 -27.41 -14.17 -0.20
CA LEU A 186 -28.59 -14.79 0.41
C LEU A 186 -29.83 -14.63 -0.47
N ASP A 187 -30.02 -13.46 -1.07
CA ASP A 187 -31.15 -13.18 -1.94
C ASP A 187 -31.09 -14.06 -3.19
N ILE A 188 -29.93 -14.14 -3.85
CA ILE A 188 -29.70 -15.04 -4.99
C ILE A 188 -30.01 -16.49 -4.59
N ASN A 189 -29.45 -16.95 -3.48
CA ASN A 189 -29.67 -18.32 -3.00
C ASN A 189 -31.15 -18.59 -2.70
N SER A 190 -31.89 -17.61 -2.19
CA SER A 190 -33.33 -17.77 -1.92
C SER A 190 -34.12 -18.05 -3.20
N VAL A 191 -33.81 -17.35 -4.29
CA VAL A 191 -34.46 -17.57 -5.60
C VAL A 191 -34.04 -18.91 -6.20
N LEU A 192 -32.76 -19.28 -6.10
CA LEU A 192 -32.29 -20.58 -6.58
C LEU A 192 -32.93 -21.74 -5.80
N TYR A 193 -33.12 -21.56 -4.48
CA TYR A 193 -33.76 -22.55 -3.63
C TYR A 193 -35.22 -22.81 -4.03
N VAL A 194 -35.90 -21.77 -4.52
CA VAL A 194 -37.25 -21.87 -5.09
C VAL A 194 -37.23 -22.71 -6.39
N PHE A 195 -36.26 -22.47 -7.29
CA PHE A 195 -36.19 -23.23 -8.55
C PHE A 195 -35.85 -24.72 -8.37
N ILE A 196 -35.15 -25.09 -7.30
CA ILE A 196 -34.89 -26.52 -6.97
C ILE A 196 -36.03 -27.19 -6.19
N GLY A 197 -37.12 -26.47 -5.89
CA GLY A 197 -38.25 -27.00 -5.12
C GLY A 197 -37.96 -27.22 -3.64
N GLY A 198 -37.03 -26.45 -3.06
CA GLY A 198 -36.53 -26.68 -1.71
C GLY A 198 -37.47 -26.23 -0.57
N ASP A 199 -38.38 -25.27 -0.78
CA ASP A 199 -39.22 -24.71 0.31
C ASP A 199 -40.65 -24.31 -0.07
N SER A 200 -41.22 -24.78 -1.17
CA SER A 200 -42.47 -24.17 -1.63
C SER A 200 -43.42 -25.19 -2.24
N ASN A 201 -44.66 -25.17 -1.75
CA ASN A 201 -45.79 -25.86 -2.37
C ASN A 201 -46.60 -24.83 -3.17
N PHE A 202 -45.97 -24.18 -4.17
CA PHE A 202 -46.73 -23.29 -5.06
C PHE A 202 -47.72 -24.12 -5.87
N GLN A 203 -48.99 -23.70 -5.89
CA GLN A 203 -50.04 -24.45 -6.59
C GLN A 203 -49.97 -24.21 -8.09
N THR A 204 -49.63 -22.99 -8.51
CA THR A 204 -49.54 -22.59 -9.91
C THR A 204 -48.24 -21.85 -10.23
N TYR A 205 -47.83 -21.87 -11.48
CA TYR A 205 -46.70 -21.07 -11.96
C TYR A 205 -46.93 -19.55 -11.80
N GLU A 206 -48.19 -19.10 -11.81
CA GLU A 206 -48.56 -17.71 -11.48
C GLU A 206 -48.20 -17.34 -10.03
N ASP A 207 -48.46 -18.22 -9.06
CA ASP A 207 -48.11 -18.00 -7.65
C ASP A 207 -46.60 -17.96 -7.46
N LEU A 208 -45.89 -18.87 -8.14
CA LEU A 208 -44.44 -18.91 -8.17
C LEU A 208 -43.86 -17.60 -8.73
N LEU A 209 -44.37 -17.13 -9.87
CA LEU A 209 -43.91 -15.90 -10.53
C LEU A 209 -44.03 -14.68 -9.60
N LYS A 210 -45.20 -14.51 -8.97
CA LYS A 210 -45.44 -13.42 -8.01
C LYS A 210 -44.49 -13.46 -6.82
N ALA A 211 -44.13 -14.65 -6.35
CA ALA A 211 -43.20 -14.81 -5.23
C ALA A 211 -41.77 -14.41 -5.59
N ILE A 212 -41.30 -14.74 -6.79
CA ILE A 212 -39.92 -14.47 -7.23
C ILE A 212 -39.73 -13.04 -7.77
N GLU A 213 -40.74 -12.41 -8.36
CA GLU A 213 -40.65 -11.05 -8.93
C GLU A 213 -40.13 -10.01 -7.93
N GLY A 214 -40.64 -10.04 -6.68
CA GLY A 214 -40.18 -9.13 -5.63
C GLY A 214 -38.71 -9.34 -5.27
N GLN A 215 -38.25 -10.60 -5.23
CA GLN A 215 -36.87 -10.93 -4.93
C GLN A 215 -35.92 -10.54 -6.07
N ILE A 216 -36.35 -10.75 -7.32
CA ILE A 216 -35.60 -10.35 -8.52
C ILE A 216 -35.33 -8.84 -8.53
N ILE A 217 -36.35 -8.03 -8.22
CA ILE A 217 -36.19 -6.56 -8.16
C ILE A 217 -35.16 -6.18 -7.08
N GLN A 218 -35.24 -6.81 -5.91
CA GLN A 218 -34.30 -6.56 -4.81
C GLN A 218 -32.87 -6.95 -5.19
N ILE A 219 -32.68 -8.11 -5.80
CA ILE A 219 -31.38 -8.61 -6.27
C ILE A 219 -30.79 -7.68 -7.32
N ASN A 220 -31.57 -7.27 -8.31
CA ASN A 220 -31.12 -6.34 -9.36
C ASN A 220 -30.72 -4.97 -8.78
N SER A 221 -31.43 -4.49 -7.76
CA SER A 221 -31.04 -3.29 -7.02
C SER A 221 -29.71 -3.49 -6.27
N ASN A 222 -29.56 -4.62 -5.58
CA ASN A 222 -28.34 -4.98 -4.85
C ASN A 222 -27.13 -5.17 -5.79
N PHE A 223 -27.33 -5.70 -7.00
CA PHE A 223 -26.31 -5.75 -8.04
C PHE A 223 -25.81 -4.34 -8.40
N LYS A 224 -26.73 -3.40 -8.63
CA LYS A 224 -26.36 -2.01 -8.95
C LYS A 224 -25.56 -1.37 -7.81
N VAL A 225 -26.03 -1.49 -6.57
CA VAL A 225 -25.32 -0.95 -5.40
C VAL A 225 -23.93 -1.57 -5.27
N THR A 226 -23.81 -2.89 -5.45
CA THR A 226 -22.52 -3.60 -5.41
C THR A 226 -21.54 -3.11 -6.46
N MET A 227 -22.03 -2.84 -7.68
CA MET A 227 -21.22 -2.31 -8.76
C MET A 227 -20.68 -0.90 -8.44
N ASP A 228 -21.56 0.01 -8.00
CA ASP A 228 -21.18 1.38 -7.64
C ASP A 228 -20.12 1.39 -6.53
N MET A 229 -20.27 0.48 -5.57
CA MET A 229 -19.32 0.30 -4.48
C MET A 229 -17.94 -0.18 -4.94
N ILE A 230 -17.88 -1.18 -5.84
CA ILE A 230 -16.61 -1.66 -6.41
C ILE A 230 -15.91 -0.52 -7.17
N ASP A 231 -16.65 0.25 -7.95
CA ASP A 231 -16.11 1.39 -8.72
C ASP A 231 -15.56 2.49 -7.81
N ILE A 232 -16.27 2.84 -6.73
CA ILE A 232 -15.78 3.80 -5.75
C ILE A 232 -14.46 3.35 -5.13
N GLN A 233 -14.30 2.06 -4.82
CA GLN A 233 -13.06 1.56 -4.23
C GLN A 233 -11.89 1.55 -5.22
N ILE A 234 -12.16 1.28 -6.50
CA ILE A 234 -11.17 1.41 -7.57
C ILE A 234 -10.68 2.86 -7.62
N ILE A 235 -11.60 3.82 -7.71
CA ILE A 235 -11.28 5.26 -7.75
C ILE A 235 -10.50 5.71 -6.50
N ASN A 236 -10.93 5.27 -5.31
CA ASN A 236 -10.24 5.61 -4.06
C ASN A 236 -8.81 5.04 -4.02
N THR A 237 -8.61 3.83 -4.54
CA THR A 237 -7.29 3.20 -4.62
C THR A 237 -6.40 3.93 -5.64
N GLU A 238 -6.94 4.31 -6.80
CA GLU A 238 -6.23 5.11 -7.80
C GLU A 238 -5.82 6.47 -7.25
N ASN A 239 -6.71 7.15 -6.51
CA ASN A 239 -6.39 8.41 -5.85
C ASN A 239 -5.29 8.25 -4.80
N GLU A 240 -5.30 7.18 -4.02
CA GLU A 240 -4.23 6.87 -3.06
C GLU A 240 -2.89 6.64 -3.78
N ILE A 241 -2.88 5.91 -4.90
CA ILE A 241 -1.68 5.72 -5.73
C ILE A 241 -1.16 7.08 -6.22
N ASN A 242 -2.03 7.94 -6.76
CA ASN A 242 -1.66 9.26 -7.24
C ASN A 242 -1.09 10.13 -6.13
N ASN A 243 -1.70 10.11 -4.94
CA ASN A 243 -1.19 10.83 -3.76
C ASN A 243 0.19 10.33 -3.33
N LEU A 244 0.42 9.01 -3.35
CA LEU A 244 1.72 8.43 -3.05
C LEU A 244 2.78 8.81 -4.10
N LEU A 245 2.41 8.94 -5.37
CA LEU A 245 3.30 9.38 -6.46
C LEU A 245 3.65 10.87 -6.37
N ILE A 246 2.69 11.74 -6.05
CA ILE A 246 2.95 13.18 -5.87
C ILE A 246 3.93 13.40 -4.71
N ASN A 247 3.73 12.70 -3.60
CA ASN A 247 4.65 12.72 -2.45
C ASN A 247 6.03 12.08 -2.74
N PHE A 248 6.21 11.41 -3.87
CA PHE A 248 7.51 10.87 -4.30
C PHE A 248 8.34 11.90 -5.05
N GLU A 249 7.69 12.85 -5.73
CA GLU A 249 8.35 13.87 -6.56
C GLU A 249 8.76 15.12 -5.75
N GLU A 250 8.17 15.33 -4.57
CA GLU A 250 8.53 16.37 -3.58
C GLU A 250 9.71 15.96 -2.66
#